data_AF-A0A1T4WTH7-F1
#
_entry.id   AF-A0A1T4WTH7-F1
#
_cell.length_a   1.000
_cell.length_b   1.000
_cell.length_c   1.000
_cell.angle_alpha   90.00
_cell.angle_beta   90.00
_cell.angle_gamma   90.00
#
_symmetry.space_group_name_H-M   'P 1'
#
loop_
_entity.id
_entity.type
_entity.pdbx_description
1 polymer ?
#
loop_
_entity_poly.entity_id
_entity_poly.type
_entity_poly.pdbx_seq_one_letter_code
_entity_poly.pdbx_strand_id
1 'polypeptide(L)'
;MYPKDVTKVVQDSVLGGEMQAKEVAERLGKPYSTLLRELNPFDLRAKLGVETLLEIMRVTHDTKPLAFMAKQMGYRLVPENSSSERPVKIFRPGVNV
;
A
#
# COMPACT_ATOMS: atom_id res chain seq x y z
N MET A 1 6.22 -6.44 19.51
CA MET A 1 5.66 -6.43 18.14
C MET A 1 5.67 -4.99 17.67
N TYR A 2 6.50 -4.63 16.69
CA TYR A 2 6.54 -3.25 16.18
C TYR A 2 5.20 -2.90 15.52
N PRO A 3 4.68 -1.67 15.67
CA PRO A 3 3.53 -1.24 14.91
C PRO A 3 3.88 -1.37 13.43
N LYS A 4 3.12 -2.18 12.69
CA LYS A 4 3.26 -2.24 11.24
C LYS A 4 2.88 -0.87 10.71
N ASP A 5 3.83 -0.17 10.10
CA ASP A 5 3.55 1.04 9.33
C ASP A 5 3.43 0.69 7.84
N VAL A 6 3.02 1.65 7.03
CA VAL A 6 2.82 1.44 5.59
C VAL A 6 4.14 1.01 4.93
N THR A 7 5.25 1.65 5.27
CA THR A 7 6.58 1.35 4.71
C THR A 7 6.97 -0.10 4.94
N LYS A 8 6.73 -0.65 6.14
CA LYS A 8 7.02 -2.05 6.45
C LYS A 8 6.15 -3.01 5.64
N VAL A 9 4.87 -2.69 5.43
CA VAL A 9 3.98 -3.51 4.60
C VAL A 9 4.47 -3.53 3.14
N VAL A 10 4.92 -2.39 2.62
CA VAL A 10 5.47 -2.31 1.25
C VAL A 10 6.78 -3.08 1.15
N GLN A 11 7.65 -2.96 2.16
CA GLN A 11 8.89 -3.74 2.22
C GLN A 11 8.62 -5.24 2.15
N ASP A 12 7.63 -5.72 2.92
CA ASP A 12 7.24 -7.14 2.91
C ASP A 12 6.69 -7.56 1.54
N SER A 13 5.90 -6.70 0.88
CA SER A 13 5.40 -6.96 -0.49
C SER A 13 6.52 -7.04 -1.53
N VAL A 14 7.58 -6.23 -1.41
CA VAL A 14 8.70 -6.24 -2.36
C VAL A 14 9.71 -7.35 -2.07
N LEU A 15 10.01 -7.63 -0.80
CA LEU A 15 11.05 -8.60 -0.43
C LEU A 15 10.52 -10.03 -0.25
N GLY A 16 9.23 -10.18 0.03
CA GLY A 16 8.57 -11.48 0.21
C GLY A 16 7.51 -11.80 -0.84
N GLY A 17 7.41 -11.00 -1.91
CA GLY A 17 6.51 -11.22 -3.03
C GLY A 17 7.02 -12.30 -4.00
N GLU A 18 6.21 -12.57 -5.02
CA GLU A 18 6.56 -13.53 -6.09
C GLU A 18 7.63 -12.97 -7.04
N MET A 19 7.64 -11.66 -7.25
CA MET A 19 8.62 -10.96 -8.08
C MET A 19 9.89 -10.67 -7.28
N GLN A 20 11.06 -10.91 -7.89
CA GLN A 20 12.33 -10.58 -7.25
C GLN A 20 12.46 -9.06 -7.08
N ALA A 21 12.92 -8.62 -5.91
CA ALA A 21 13.06 -7.19 -5.61
C ALA A 21 13.96 -6.43 -6.60
N LYS A 22 14.93 -7.11 -7.21
CA LYS A 22 15.78 -6.54 -8.28
C LYS A 22 14.97 -6.26 -9.56
N GLU A 23 14.09 -7.17 -9.95
CA GLU A 23 13.19 -6.99 -11.09
C GLU A 23 12.21 -5.83 -10.83
N VAL A 24 11.69 -5.73 -9.60
CA VAL A 24 10.84 -4.58 -9.20
C VAL A 24 11.60 -3.26 -9.39
N ALA A 25 12.86 -3.16 -8.95
CA ALA A 25 13.67 -1.96 -9.12
C ALA A 25 13.92 -1.62 -10.59
N GLU A 26 14.19 -2.62 -11.44
CA GLU A 26 14.36 -2.46 -12.88
C GLU A 26 13.08 -1.92 -13.54
N ARG A 27 11.91 -2.47 -13.21
CA ARG A 27 10.61 -1.99 -13.73
C ARG A 27 10.26 -0.57 -13.27
N LEU A 28 10.68 -0.20 -12.05
CA LEU A 28 10.55 1.17 -11.54
C LEU A 28 11.54 2.15 -12.17
N GLY A 29 12.53 1.67 -12.93
CA GLY A 29 13.61 2.51 -13.49
C GLY A 29 14.51 3.10 -12.39
N LYS A 30 14.65 2.42 -11.25
CA LYS A 30 15.41 2.91 -10.08
C LYS A 30 16.58 1.99 -9.73
N PRO A 31 17.69 2.54 -9.19
CA PRO A 31 18.74 1.70 -8.62
C PRO A 31 18.21 0.84 -7.48
N TYR A 32 18.54 -0.45 -7.50
CA TYR A 32 18.10 -1.42 -6.49
C TYR A 32 18.44 -0.99 -5.06
N SER A 33 19.65 -0.48 -4.83
CA SER A 33 20.10 0.00 -3.53
C SER A 33 19.29 1.21 -3.04
N THR A 34 18.90 2.12 -3.94
CA THR A 34 18.03 3.25 -3.61
C THR A 34 16.65 2.76 -3.19
N LEU A 35 16.05 1.82 -3.93
CA LEU A 35 14.76 1.22 -3.58
C LEU A 35 14.81 0.56 -2.19
N LEU A 36 15.84 -0.24 -1.90
CA LEU A 36 15.97 -0.91 -0.60
C LEU A 36 16.07 0.08 0.57
N ARG A 37 16.75 1.21 0.37
CA ARG A 37 16.85 2.26 1.40
C ARG A 37 15.51 2.93 1.66
N GLU A 38 14.77 3.26 0.60
CA GLU A 38 13.44 3.87 0.73
C GLU A 38 12.41 2.93 1.37
N LEU A 39 12.54 1.62 1.13
CA LEU A 39 11.72 0.58 1.75
C LEU A 39 12.16 0.21 3.17
N ASN A 40 13.30 0.72 3.64
CA ASN A 40 13.78 0.42 4.98
C ASN A 40 13.13 1.36 6.00
N PRO A 41 12.23 0.87 6.87
CA PRO A 41 11.61 1.72 7.90
C PRO A 41 12.63 2.29 8.91
N PHE A 42 13.85 1.74 8.97
CA PHE A 42 14.93 2.22 9.84
C PHE A 42 15.85 3.25 9.17
N ASP A 43 15.81 3.44 7.85
CA ASP A 43 16.57 4.51 7.20
C ASP A 43 15.78 5.82 7.29
N LEU A 44 16.13 6.67 8.26
CA LEU A 44 15.45 7.95 8.45
C LEU A 44 15.76 8.97 7.33
N ARG A 45 16.77 8.71 6.49
CA ARG A 45 17.26 9.63 5.45
C ARG A 45 16.70 9.33 4.06
N ALA A 46 16.04 8.19 3.88
CA ALA A 46 15.36 7.81 2.65
C ALA A 46 13.88 7.60 2.96
N LYS A 47 13.00 8.14 2.11
CA LYS A 47 11.54 8.00 2.28
C LYS A 47 10.95 7.45 1.00
N LEU A 48 10.03 6.50 1.16
CA LEU A 48 9.24 6.01 0.05
C LEU A 48 8.30 7.12 -0.44
N GLY A 49 8.48 7.57 -1.67
CA GLY A 49 7.56 8.52 -2.30
C GLY A 49 6.22 7.89 -2.66
N VAL A 50 5.15 8.69 -2.68
CA VAL A 50 3.78 8.20 -2.98
C VAL A 50 3.64 7.62 -4.39
N GLU A 51 4.29 8.23 -5.39
CA GLU A 51 4.29 7.71 -6.76
C GLU A 51 5.00 6.36 -6.86
N THR A 52 6.15 6.22 -6.19
CA THR A 52 6.87 4.94 -6.12
C THR A 52 6.05 3.88 -5.37
N LEU A 53 5.35 4.26 -4.30
CA LEU A 53 4.43 3.37 -3.59
C LEU A 53 3.32 2.85 -4.52
N LEU A 54 2.67 3.73 -5.28
CA LEU A 54 1.63 3.34 -6.23
C LEU A 54 2.18 2.40 -7.30
N GLU A 55 3.34 2.73 -7.86
CA GLU A 55 3.93 1.94 -8.93
C GLU A 55 4.40 0.56 -8.45
N ILE A 56 4.91 0.45 -7.22
CA ILE A 56 5.19 -0.85 -6.60
C ILE A 56 3.92 -1.72 -6.59
N MET A 57 2.78 -1.19 -6.12
CA MET A 57 1.53 -1.95 -6.07
C MET A 57 1.04 -2.37 -7.45
N ARG A 58 1.27 -1.56 -8.49
CA ARG A 58 0.93 -1.89 -9.87
C ARG A 58 1.83 -2.98 -10.45
N VAL A 59 3.13 -2.85 -10.27
CA VAL A 59 4.14 -3.78 -10.80
C VAL A 59 4.06 -5.15 -10.14
N THR A 60 3.86 -5.19 -8.82
CA THR A 60 3.77 -6.45 -8.06
C THR A 60 2.36 -7.01 -8.05
N HIS A 61 1.36 -6.24 -8.50
CA HIS A 61 -0.06 -6.54 -8.34
C HIS A 61 -0.48 -6.79 -6.86
N ASP A 62 0.31 -6.34 -5.88
CA ASP A 62 0.01 -6.51 -4.46
C ASP A 62 -0.70 -5.27 -3.89
N THR A 63 -2.00 -5.39 -3.65
CA THR A 63 -2.84 -4.33 -3.06
C THR A 63 -2.80 -4.30 -1.53
N LYS A 64 -2.02 -5.14 -0.85
CA LYS A 64 -1.92 -5.15 0.62
C LYS A 64 -1.53 -3.79 1.22
N PRO A 65 -0.58 -3.02 0.67
CA PRO A 65 -0.27 -1.70 1.21
C PRO A 65 -1.47 -0.75 1.15
N LEU A 66 -2.23 -0.76 0.05
CA LEU A 66 -3.45 0.04 -0.11
C LEU A 66 -4.55 -0.39 0.88
N ALA A 67 -4.78 -1.70 1.02
CA ALA A 67 -5.75 -2.23 1.97
C ALA A 67 -5.38 -1.89 3.42
N PHE A 68 -4.08 -1.91 3.74
CA PHE A 68 -3.57 -1.49 5.03
C PHE A 68 -3.83 0.00 5.28
N MET A 69 -3.52 0.89 4.32
CA MET A 69 -3.80 2.33 4.42
C MET A 69 -5.30 2.59 4.63
N ALA A 70 -6.17 1.95 3.84
CA ALA A 70 -7.61 2.06 4.00
C ALA A 70 -8.06 1.68 5.42
N LYS A 71 -7.55 0.57 5.96
CA LYS A 71 -7.86 0.11 7.32
C LYS A 71 -7.44 1.12 8.39
N GLN A 72 -6.27 1.74 8.25
CA GLN A 72 -5.80 2.76 9.20
C GLN A 72 -6.74 3.98 9.24
N MET A 73 -7.46 4.25 8.14
CA MET A 73 -8.39 5.36 8.02
C MET A 73 -9.85 4.96 8.33
N GLY A 74 -10.11 3.71 8.74
CA GLY A 74 -11.47 3.21 8.97
C GLY A 74 -12.25 2.88 7.70
N TYR A 75 -11.58 2.77 6.55
CA TYR A 75 -12.15 2.38 5.27
C TYR A 75 -11.85 0.91 4.93
N ARG A 76 -12.57 0.38 3.94
CA ARG A 76 -12.31 -0.93 3.33
C ARG A 76 -12.03 -0.75 1.85
N LEU A 77 -11.03 -1.46 1.33
CA LEU A 77 -10.76 -1.51 -0.11
C LEU A 77 -11.78 -2.44 -0.79
N VAL A 78 -12.44 -1.94 -1.83
CA VAL A 78 -13.40 -2.67 -2.66
C VAL A 78 -12.96 -2.55 -4.12
N PRO A 79 -12.76 -3.66 -4.86
CA PRO A 79 -12.42 -3.60 -6.28
C PRO A 79 -13.51 -2.92 -7.11
N GLU A 80 -13.13 -2.10 -8.09
CA GLU A 80 -14.06 -1.34 -8.95
C GLU A 80 -15.08 -2.25 -9.67
N ASN A 81 -14.63 -3.40 -10.16
CA ASN A 81 -15.47 -4.39 -10.86
C ASN A 81 -16.29 -5.29 -9.92
N SER A 82 -16.21 -5.09 -8.60
CA SER A 82 -17.02 -5.83 -7.61
C SER A 82 -18.31 -5.10 -7.24
N SER A 83 -18.63 -4.02 -7.95
CA SER A 83 -19.89 -3.29 -7.85
C SER A 83 -21.07 -4.09 -8.41
N SER A 84 -21.48 -5.14 -7.70
CA SER A 84 -22.92 -5.36 -7.54
C SER A 84 -23.41 -4.24 -6.62
N GLU A 85 -24.09 -3.25 -7.18
CA GLU A 85 -24.73 -2.16 -6.42
C GLU A 85 -25.50 -2.73 -5.23
N ARG A 86 -25.00 -2.49 -4.02
CA ARG A 86 -25.87 -2.44 -2.84
C ARG A 86 -25.76 -1.04 -2.29
N PRO A 87 -26.87 -0.26 -2.28
CA PRO A 87 -26.83 1.08 -1.75
C PRO A 87 -26.37 1.02 -0.30
N VAL A 88 -25.28 1.72 -0.01
CA VAL A 88 -24.82 1.94 1.37
C VAL A 88 -25.94 2.70 2.06
N LYS A 89 -26.66 2.04 2.98
CA LYS A 89 -27.55 2.74 3.91
C LYS A 89 -26.67 3.65 4.76
N ILE A 90 -26.61 4.92 4.41
CA ILE A 90 -26.01 5.95 5.25
C ILE A 90 -26.87 6.02 6.52
N PHE A 91 -26.39 5.37 7.59
CA PHE A 91 -26.97 5.54 8.92
C PHE A 91 -26.72 6.99 9.33
N ARG A 92 -27.78 7.82 9.29
CA ARG A 92 -27.79 9.13 9.96
C ARG A 92 -28.31 8.91 11.38
N PRO A 93 -27.47 8.94 12.42
CA PRO A 93 -27.99 8.98 13.79
C PRO A 93 -28.84 10.24 13.95
N GLY A 94 -29.97 10.08 14.63
CA GLY A 94 -31.10 11.00 14.62
C GLY A 94 -30.75 12.46 14.92
N VAL A 95 -31.31 13.35 14.11
CA VAL A 95 -31.62 14.71 14.53
C VAL A 95 -32.96 14.62 15.24
N ASN A 96 -32.93 14.64 16.58
CA ASN A 96 -34.12 14.94 17.37
C ASN A 96 -34.40 16.44 17.22
N VAL A 97 -35.55 16.77 16.64
CA VAL A 97 -36.28 18.03 16.86
C VAL A 97 -37.69 17.69 17.30
#